data_AF-A0A705VA98-F1
#
_entry.id   AF-A0A705VA98-F1
#
_cell.length_a   1.000
_cell.length_b   1.000
_cell.length_c   1.000
_cell.angle_alpha   90.00
_cell.angle_beta   90.00
_cell.angle_gamma   90.00
#
_symmetry.space_group_name_H-M   'P 1'
#
loop_
_entity.id
_entity.type
_entity.pdbx_description
1 polymer ?
#
loop_
_entity_poly.entity_id
_entity_poly.type
_entity_poly.pdbx_seq_one_letter_code
_entity_poly.pdbx_strand_id
1 'polypeptide(L)' 'FLSGLLIGAEVASMSESFAAQQAITLVAGPALISRYQQAFSAIGRDVSTVDGDMAFQAGIRSIAHAVAN' A
#
# COMPACT_ATOMS: atom_id res chain seq x y z
N PHE A 1 17.62 -2.28 -10.98
CA PHE A 1 18.25 -3.29 -10.09
C PHE A 1 18.09 -2.93 -8.62
N LEU A 2 18.75 -1.86 -8.12
CA LEU A 2 18.73 -1.50 -6.68
C LEU A 2 17.33 -1.31 -6.07
N SER A 3 16.44 -0.58 -6.74
CA SER A 3 15.06 -0.38 -6.23
C SER A 3 14.29 -1.69 -6.05
N GLY A 4 14.49 -2.69 -6.92
CA GLY A 4 13.82 -3.98 -6.80
C GLY A 4 14.36 -4.79 -5.61
N LEU A 5 15.67 -4.72 -5.37
CA LEU A 5 16.31 -5.38 -4.22
C LEU A 5 15.77 -4.85 -2.89
N LEU A 6 15.68 -3.52 -2.77
CA LEU A 6 15.23 -2.88 -1.53
C LEU A 6 13.72 -3.13 -1.28
N ILE A 7 12.88 -2.94 -2.30
CA ILE A 7 11.43 -3.18 -2.19
C ILE A 7 11.14 -4.65 -1.89
N GLY A 8 11.85 -5.58 -2.54
CA GLY A 8 11.66 -7.01 -2.29
C GLY A 8 12.04 -7.42 -0.86
N ALA A 9 13.14 -6.89 -0.34
CA ALA A 9 13.57 -7.16 1.04
C ALA A 9 12.56 -6.61 2.06
N GLU A 10 12.02 -5.41 1.83
CA GLU A 10 10.98 -4.81 2.66
C GLU A 10 9.70 -5.64 2.65
N VAL A 11 9.21 -6.04 1.48
CA VAL A 11 7.98 -6.84 1.32
C VAL A 11 8.11 -8.21 2.00
N ALA A 12 9.27 -8.87 1.90
CA ALA A 12 9.51 -10.13 2.58
C ALA A 12 9.46 -9.98 4.12
N SER A 13 10.19 -8.99 4.67
CA SER A 13 10.23 -8.74 6.11
C SER A 13 8.88 -8.32 6.68
N MET A 14 8.16 -7.43 5.98
CA MET A 14 6.82 -7.02 6.39
C MET A 14 5.84 -8.19 6.30
N SER A 15 5.96 -9.06 5.30
CA SER A 15 5.00 -10.15 5.14
C SER A 15 5.08 -11.20 6.25
N GLU A 16 6.25 -11.37 6.86
CA GLU A 16 6.41 -12.17 8.09
C GLU A 16 5.76 -11.50 9.30
N SER A 17 5.81 -10.17 9.38
CA SER A 17 5.31 -9.40 10.51
C SER A 17 3.79 -9.17 10.48
N PHE A 18 3.21 -8.98 9.29
CA PHE A 18 1.77 -8.81 9.10
C PHE A 18 1.12 -10.16 8.82
N ALA A 19 0.32 -10.65 9.77
CA ALA A 19 -0.40 -11.92 9.68
C ALA A 19 -1.05 -12.11 8.30
N ALA A 20 -0.90 -13.30 7.71
CA ALA A 20 -1.34 -13.62 6.35
C ALA A 20 -2.84 -13.39 6.10
N GLN A 21 -3.65 -13.35 7.17
CA GLN A 21 -5.09 -13.13 7.10
C GLN A 21 -5.49 -11.66 6.92
N GLN A 22 -4.58 -10.70 7.18
CA GLN A 22 -4.86 -9.29 6.94
C GLN A 22 -4.53 -8.94 5.48
N ALA A 23 -5.57 -8.50 4.77
CA ALA A 23 -5.45 -7.89 3.46
C ALA A 23 -4.64 -6.59 3.59
N ILE A 24 -3.61 -6.45 2.74
CA ILE A 24 -2.79 -5.25 2.69
C ILE A 24 -3.41 -4.28 1.70
N THR A 25 -3.57 -3.03 2.12
CA THR A 25 -3.95 -1.91 1.24
C THR A 25 -2.73 -1.04 0.98
N LEU A 26 -2.28 -1.01 -0.28
CA LEU A 26 -1.22 -0.13 -0.76
C LEU A 26 -1.80 1.24 -1.10
N VAL A 27 -1.39 2.26 -0.34
CA VAL A 27 -1.72 3.67 -0.61
C VAL A 27 -0.45 4.36 -1.10
N ALA A 28 -0.37 4.62 -2.40
CA ALA A 28 0.80 5.23 -3.02
C ALA A 28 0.47 5.83 -4.39
N GLY A 29 1.45 6.49 -5.02
CA GLY A 29 1.34 6.88 -6.42
C GLY A 29 1.44 5.67 -7.37
N PRO A 30 0.96 5.78 -8.63
CA PRO A 30 0.85 4.65 -9.55
C PRO A 30 2.15 3.88 -9.81
N ALA A 31 3.27 4.61 -9.91
CA ALA A 31 4.59 4.02 -10.16
C ALA A 31 5.09 3.18 -8.98
N LEU A 32 4.80 3.57 -7.74
CA LEU A 32 5.14 2.77 -6.56
C LEU A 32 4.17 1.59 -6.40
N ILE A 33 2.86 1.82 -6.62
CA ILE A 33 1.86 0.75 -6.60
C ILE A 33 2.31 -0.41 -7.49
N SER A 34 2.72 -0.14 -8.74
CA SER A 34 3.17 -1.19 -9.66
C SER A 34 4.36 -1.99 -9.12
N ARG A 35 5.35 -1.32 -8.51
CA ARG A 35 6.56 -1.97 -7.98
C ARG A 35 6.25 -2.83 -6.76
N TYR A 36 5.44 -2.33 -5.84
CA TYR A 36 5.06 -3.06 -4.64
C TYR A 36 4.11 -4.20 -4.96
N GLN A 37 3.15 -4.01 -5.86
CA GLN A 37 2.25 -5.06 -6.30
C GLN A 37 3.02 -6.22 -6.96
N GLN A 38 4.04 -5.91 -7.78
CA GLN A 38 4.93 -6.93 -8.32
C GLN A 38 5.67 -7.70 -7.20
N ALA A 39 6.19 -7.01 -6.20
CA ALA A 39 6.91 -7.63 -5.09
C ALA A 39 6.00 -8.51 -4.22
N PHE A 40 4.77 -8.07 -3.91
CA PHE A 40 3.80 -8.87 -3.16
C PHE A 40 3.29 -10.06 -3.96
N SER A 41 3.05 -9.88 -5.26
CA SER A 41 2.66 -10.98 -6.15
C SER A 41 3.76 -12.06 -6.22
N ALA A 42 5.04 -11.68 -6.19
CA ALA A 42 6.17 -12.61 -6.19
C ALA A 42 6.21 -13.53 -4.96
N ILE A 43 5.57 -13.16 -3.85
CA ILE A 43 5.43 -13.99 -2.64
C ILE A 43 4.01 -14.56 -2.48
N GLY A 44 3.18 -14.48 -3.51
CA GLY A 44 1.83 -15.05 -3.52
C GLY A 44 0.83 -14.30 -2.63
N ARG A 45 1.06 -13.01 -2.37
CA ARG A 45 0.19 -12.19 -1.51
C ARG A 45 -0.56 -11.15 -2.33
N ASP A 46 -1.88 -11.21 -2.27
CA ASP A 46 -2.74 -10.20 -2.90
C ASP A 46 -2.80 -8.93 -2.07
N VAL A 47 -2.93 -7.81 -2.78
CA VAL A 47 -2.97 -6.46 -2.21
C VAL A 47 -4.06 -5.64 -2.87
N SER A 48 -4.80 -4.89 -2.08
CA SER A 48 -5.69 -3.83 -2.57
C SER A 48 -4.88 -2.56 -2.81
N THR A 49 -5.27 -1.74 -3.78
CA THR A 49 -4.55 -0.51 -4.12
C THR A 49 -5.48 0.69 -4.04
N VAL A 50 -4.96 1.79 -3.54
CA VAL A 50 -5.65 3.08 -3.48
C VAL A 50 -4.67 4.15 -3.93
N ASP A 51 -5.12 5.02 -4.82
CA ASP A 51 -4.34 6.17 -5.25
C ASP A 51 -4.10 7.13 -4.07
N GLY A 52 -2.85 7.55 -3.88
CA GLY A 52 -2.44 8.37 -2.74
C GLY A 52 -3.14 9.72 -2.68
N ASP A 53 -3.34 10.38 -3.83
CA ASP A 53 -3.99 11.69 -3.87
C ASP A 53 -5.49 11.57 -3.56
N MET A 54 -6.13 10.51 -4.07
CA MET A 54 -7.52 10.19 -3.73
C MET A 54 -7.70 9.89 -2.24
N ALA A 55 -6.82 9.08 -1.66
CA ALA A 55 -6.83 8.77 -0.24
C ALA A 55 -6.68 10.03 0.62
N PHE A 56 -5.74 10.91 0.24
CA PHE A 56 -5.51 12.17 0.93
C PHE A 56 -6.75 13.07 0.91
N GLN A 57 -7.35 13.31 -0.27
CA GLN A 57 -8.53 14.15 -0.40
C GLN A 57 -9.73 13.58 0.38
N ALA A 58 -9.94 12.26 0.32
CA ALA A 58 -11.00 11.60 1.07
C ALA A 58 -10.84 11.77 2.58
N GLY A 59 -9.60 11.66 3.09
CA GLY A 59 -9.29 11.87 4.51
C GLY A 59 -9.60 13.30 4.97
N ILE A 60 -9.11 14.31 4.24
CA ILE A 60 -9.39 15.72 4.56
C ILE A 60 -10.89 16.02 4.52
N ARG A 61 -11.60 15.52 3.51
CA ARG A 61 -13.06 15.69 3.39
C ARG A 61 -13.81 15.09 4.57
N SER A 62 -13.39 13.91 5.02
CA SER A 62 -13.99 13.24 6.18
C SER A 62 -13.87 14.07 7.46
N ILE A 63 -12.67 14.63 7.70
CA ILE A 63 -12.43 15.51 8.87
C ILE A 63 -13.25 16.79 8.76
N ALA A 64 -13.24 17.46 7.60
CA ALA A 64 -14.01 18.67 7.39
C ALA A 64 -15.51 18.46 7.65
N HIS A 65 -16.05 17.32 7.18
CA HIS A 65 -17.44 16.94 7.45
C HIS A 65 -17.69 16.68 8.94
N ALA A 66 -16.77 16.01 9.64
CA ALA A 66 -16.89 15.76 11.07
C ALA A 66 -16.80 17.03 11.93
N VAL A 67 -16.11 18.07 11.46
CA VAL A 67 -15.99 19.38 12.15
C VAL A 67 -17.19 20.30 11.85
N ALA A 68 -17.84 20.13 10.70
CA ALA A 68 -18.99 20.95 10.29
C ALA A 68 -20.34 20.45 10.83
N ASN A 69 -20.38 19.25 11.43
CA ASN A 69 -21.52 18.68 12.13
C ASN A 69 -21.37 18.81 13.65
#